data_AF-A0A183H664-F1
#
_entry.id   AF-A0A183H664-F1
#
_cell.length_a   1.000
_cell.length_b   1.000
_cell.length_c   1.000
_cell.angle_alpha   90.00
_cell.angle_beta   90.00
_cell.angle_gamma   90.00
#
_symmetry.space_group_name_H-M   'P 1'
#
loop_
_entity.id
_entity.type
_entity.pdbx_description
1 polymer ?
#
loop_
_entity_poly.entity_id
_entity_poly.type
_entity_poly.pdbx_seq_one_letter_code
_entity_poly.pdbx_strand_id
1 'polypeptide(L)'
;ASKTQRKFSTCPADCSYAVIVEAKRHAFVYWQPSTPTSDLRNRKTGHQIAGVAKQQLISLSKPSEFCDTSAVMENIIGVHADNEFLFILTTTDIFAVLLKDSSQL
;
A
#
# COMPACT_ATOMS: atom_id res chain seq x y z
N ALA A 1 13.05 -1.76 -4.07
CA ALA A 1 12.24 -0.84 -4.90
C ALA A 1 12.92 0.52 -4.98
N SER A 2 13.05 1.12 -6.18
CA SER A 2 13.84 2.33 -6.44
C SER A 2 13.17 3.65 -6.00
N LYS A 3 12.39 3.63 -4.90
CA LYS A 3 11.67 4.81 -4.39
C LYS A 3 12.66 5.74 -3.69
N THR A 4 13.21 6.71 -4.43
CA THR A 4 14.22 7.65 -3.94
C THR A 4 13.69 8.62 -2.89
N GLN A 5 12.38 8.92 -2.92
CA GLN A 5 11.69 9.81 -1.96
C GLN A 5 11.15 9.08 -0.73
N ARG A 6 11.62 7.85 -0.48
CA ARG A 6 11.21 7.03 0.66
C ARG A 6 11.59 7.69 1.98
N LYS A 7 10.60 7.84 2.87
CA LYS A 7 10.80 8.25 4.27
C LYS A 7 10.65 7.08 5.24
N PHE A 8 9.68 6.20 5.03
CA PHE A 8 9.44 5.04 5.90
C PHE A 8 9.38 3.73 5.11
N SER A 9 9.76 2.64 5.77
CA SER A 9 9.53 1.26 5.32
C SER A 9 9.04 0.43 6.49
N THR A 10 7.99 -0.36 6.27
CA THR A 10 7.43 -1.24 7.30
C THR A 10 6.74 -2.45 6.67
N CYS A 11 6.43 -3.45 7.48
CA CYS A 11 5.65 -4.62 7.14
C CYS A 11 4.88 -5.11 8.38
N PRO A 12 3.75 -5.80 8.20
CA PRO A 12 3.06 -6.49 9.29
C PRO A 12 3.91 -7.66 9.83
N ALA A 13 3.53 -8.19 10.98
CA ALA A 13 4.22 -9.31 11.62
C ALA A 13 4.17 -10.60 10.77
N ASP A 14 3.11 -10.79 9.97
CA ASP A 14 2.95 -11.92 9.07
C ASP A 14 3.74 -11.80 7.75
N CYS A 15 4.43 -10.67 7.52
CA CYS A 15 5.19 -10.35 6.31
C CYS A 15 4.39 -10.46 5.00
N SER A 16 3.06 -10.44 5.06
CA SER A 16 2.19 -10.67 3.90
C SER A 16 2.20 -9.52 2.87
N TYR A 17 2.61 -8.33 3.30
CA TYR A 17 2.88 -7.20 2.43
C TYR A 17 4.06 -6.38 2.96
N ALA A 18 4.58 -5.47 2.16
CA ALA A 18 5.55 -4.47 2.58
C ALA A 18 5.10 -3.10 2.12
N VAL A 19 5.39 -2.06 2.90
CA VAL A 19 4.99 -0.69 2.58
C VAL A 19 6.21 0.21 2.50
N ILE A 20 6.25 1.03 1.46
CA ILE A 20 7.18 2.14 1.32
C ILE A 20 6.38 3.42 1.31
N VAL A 21 6.67 4.33 2.23
CA VAL A 21 5.93 5.60 2.36
C VAL A 21 6.86 6.77 2.07
N GLU A 22 6.40 7.70 1.24
CA GLU A 22 7.10 8.95 0.93
C GLU A 22 6.93 9.98 2.06
N ALA A 23 7.64 11.10 1.99
CA ALA A 23 7.51 12.15 3.01
C ALA A 23 6.10 12.77 3.07
N LYS A 24 5.36 12.71 1.96
CA LYS A 24 4.01 13.27 1.82
C LYS A 24 3.14 12.35 0.97
N ARG A 25 1.85 12.30 1.33
CA ARG A 25 0.71 11.81 0.54
C ARG A 25 0.70 10.35 0.07
N HIS A 26 1.83 9.72 -0.23
CA HIS A 26 1.87 8.44 -0.91
C HIS A 26 2.44 7.32 -0.06
N ALA A 27 1.71 6.20 -0.02
CA ALA A 27 2.19 4.92 0.45
C ALA A 27 2.06 3.87 -0.66
N PHE A 28 3.14 3.15 -0.94
CA PHE A 28 3.19 2.06 -1.90
C PHE A 28 3.14 0.73 -1.15
N VAL A 29 2.11 -0.06 -1.37
CA VAL A 29 1.93 -1.39 -0.79
C VAL A 29 2.38 -2.43 -1.81
N TYR A 30 3.24 -3.34 -1.38
CA TYR A 30 3.77 -4.45 -2.16
C TYR A 30 3.28 -5.75 -1.56
N TRP A 31 2.51 -6.52 -2.33
CA TRP A 31 1.92 -7.78 -1.90
C TRP A 31 2.80 -8.96 -2.30
N GLN A 32 2.80 -10.00 -1.46
CA GLN A 32 3.38 -11.28 -1.85
C GLN A 32 2.71 -11.83 -3.14
N PRO A 33 3.44 -12.63 -3.95
CA PRO A 33 2.87 -13.23 -5.15
C PRO A 33 1.64 -14.08 -4.85
N SER A 34 0.55 -13.84 -5.57
CA SER A 34 -0.64 -14.69 -5.54
C SER A 34 -0.79 -15.43 -6.87
N THR A 35 -1.38 -16.62 -6.84
CA THR A 35 -1.71 -17.37 -8.05
C THR A 35 -2.63 -16.52 -8.95
N PRO A 36 -2.28 -16.33 -10.23
CA PRO A 36 -3.14 -15.59 -11.15
C PRO A 36 -4.44 -16.35 -11.40
N THR A 37 -5.54 -15.62 -11.62
CA THR A 37 -6.86 -16.21 -11.89
C THR A 37 -6.98 -16.81 -13.30
N SER A 38 -6.04 -16.48 -14.19
CA SER A 38 -5.96 -17.00 -15.55
C SER A 38 -4.55 -17.47 -15.87
N ASP A 39 -4.44 -18.32 -16.87
CA ASP A 39 -3.14 -18.81 -17.35
C ASP A 39 -2.30 -17.68 -17.93
N LEU A 40 -1.32 -17.24 -17.14
CA LEU A 40 -0.38 -16.21 -17.53
C LEU A 40 0.90 -16.88 -18.02
N ARG A 41 1.30 -16.62 -19.27
CA ARG A 41 2.51 -17.20 -19.89
C ARG A 41 3.43 -16.10 -20.40
N ASN A 42 4.73 -16.31 -20.21
CA ASN A 42 5.73 -15.48 -20.85
C ASN A 42 5.72 -15.75 -22.35
N ARG A 43 5.42 -14.74 -23.17
CA ARG A 43 5.33 -14.87 -24.63
C ARG A 43 6.64 -15.31 -25.30
N LYS A 44 7.80 -14.96 -24.74
CA LYS A 44 9.11 -15.29 -25.33
C LYS A 44 9.54 -16.72 -25.03
N THR A 45 9.27 -17.21 -23.82
CA THR A 45 9.77 -18.51 -23.36
C THR A 45 8.69 -19.58 -23.24
N GLY A 46 7.41 -19.21 -23.33
CA GLY A 46 6.27 -20.10 -23.14
C GLY A 46 6.01 -20.50 -21.67
N HIS A 47 6.89 -20.15 -20.74
CA HIS A 47 6.77 -20.53 -19.33
C HIS A 47 5.51 -19.94 -18.68
N GLN A 48 4.79 -20.79 -17.95
CA GLN A 48 3.66 -20.38 -17.12
C GLN A 48 4.16 -19.66 -15.86
N ILE A 49 3.50 -18.56 -15.51
CA ILE A 49 3.82 -17.75 -14.35
C ILE A 49 3.01 -18.26 -13.17
N ALA A 50 3.71 -18.81 -12.17
CA ALA A 50 3.09 -19.43 -10.99
C ALA A 50 2.46 -18.42 -10.02
N GLY A 51 2.93 -17.17 -10.01
CA GLY A 51 2.46 -16.14 -9.11
C GLY A 51 2.77 -14.74 -9.61
N VAL A 52 1.87 -13.80 -9.29
CA VAL A 52 2.02 -12.38 -9.63
C VAL A 52 1.96 -11.57 -8.34
N ALA A 53 3.04 -10.87 -8.03
CA ALA A 53 3.05 -9.86 -6.97
C ALA A 53 2.36 -8.58 -7.47
N LYS A 54 1.64 -7.90 -6.57
CA LYS A 54 0.91 -6.67 -6.89
C LYS A 54 1.51 -5.48 -6.15
N GLN A 55 1.46 -4.31 -6.78
CA GLN A 55 1.76 -3.04 -6.14
C GLN A 55 0.49 -2.18 -6.14
N GLN A 56 0.14 -1.57 -5.01
CA GLN A 56 -0.93 -0.59 -4.90
C GLN A 56 -0.39 0.75 -4.39
N LEU A 57 -0.98 1.84 -4.85
CA LEU A 57 -0.68 3.20 -4.38
C LEU A 57 -1.87 3.70 -3.56
N ILE A 58 -1.59 4.06 -2.31
CA ILE A 58 -2.50 4.79 -1.44
C ILE A 58 -2.13 6.26 -1.52
N SER A 59 -3.11 7.09 -1.89
CA SER A 59 -2.98 8.55 -1.89
C SER A 59 -3.85 9.13 -0.78
N LEU A 60 -3.22 9.78 0.21
CA LEU A 60 -3.94 10.39 1.32
C LEU A 60 -4.72 11.62 0.86
N SER A 61 -5.99 11.65 1.23
CA SER A 61 -6.91 12.75 0.97
C SER A 61 -7.93 12.87 2.10
N LYS A 62 -8.43 14.09 2.33
CA LYS A 62 -9.41 14.40 3.36
C LYS A 62 -10.62 15.12 2.76
N PRO A 63 -11.83 14.91 3.29
CA PRO A 63 -12.98 15.71 2.90
C PRO A 63 -12.73 17.17 3.31
N SER A 64 -13.06 18.08 2.40
CA SER A 64 -12.97 19.52 2.60
C SER A 64 -14.35 20.09 2.97
N GLU A 65 -14.37 21.30 3.52
CA GLU A 65 -15.59 22.02 3.89
C GLU A 65 -16.59 22.16 2.74
N PHE A 66 -16.10 22.08 1.48
CA PHE A 66 -16.91 22.22 0.28
C PHE A 66 -17.40 20.90 -0.34
N CYS A 67 -17.41 19.79 0.42
CA CYS A 67 -17.82 18.46 -0.06
C CYS A 67 -16.97 17.94 -1.23
N ASP A 68 -15.75 18.45 -1.37
CA ASP A 68 -14.72 17.95 -2.26
C ASP A 68 -13.63 17.23 -1.46
N THR A 69 -12.88 16.35 -2.12
CA THR A 69 -11.80 15.60 -1.47
C THR A 69 -10.48 16.27 -1.79
N SER A 70 -9.85 16.85 -0.77
CA SER A 70 -8.58 17.58 -0.88
C SER A 70 -7.39 16.69 -0.55
N ALA A 71 -6.29 16.85 -1.28
CA ALA A 71 -5.06 16.12 -1.01
C ALA A 71 -4.44 16.56 0.32
N VAL A 72 -3.96 15.59 1.11
CA VAL A 72 -3.23 15.84 2.37
C VAL A 72 -1.86 16.44 2.03
N MET A 73 -1.58 17.64 2.51
CA MET A 73 -0.34 18.39 2.29
C MET A 73 0.64 18.26 3.45
N GLU A 74 0.13 17.80 4.59
CA GLU A 74 0.82 17.57 5.84
C GLU A 74 1.90 16.50 5.70
N ASN A 75 2.97 16.64 6.48
CA ASN A 75 4.06 15.67 6.47
C ASN A 75 3.64 14.40 7.18
N ILE A 76 3.98 13.25 6.59
CA ILE A 76 3.87 11.97 7.29
C ILE A 76 5.03 11.89 8.30
N ILE A 77 4.72 11.63 9.56
CA ILE A 77 5.69 11.58 10.66
C ILE A 77 5.83 10.18 11.28
N GLY A 78 4.87 9.28 11.03
CA GLY A 78 4.94 7.90 11.49
C GLY A 78 4.07 6.97 10.66
N VAL A 79 4.45 5.69 10.63
CA VAL A 79 3.71 4.64 9.92
C VAL A 79 3.80 3.35 10.74
N HIS A 80 2.69 2.64 10.88
CA HIS A 80 2.63 1.31 11.49
C HIS A 80 1.81 0.38 10.62
N ALA A 81 2.36 -0.80 10.32
CA ALA A 81 1.70 -1.83 9.53
C ALA A 81 1.27 -2.97 10.46
N ASP A 82 -0.02 -3.26 10.44
CA ASP A 82 -0.63 -4.42 11.07
C ASP A 82 -1.16 -5.37 9.98
N ASN A 83 -1.54 -6.59 10.34
CA ASN A 83 -1.94 -7.61 9.37
C ASN A 83 -3.13 -7.16 8.49
N GLU A 84 -4.05 -6.37 9.06
CA GLU A 84 -5.28 -5.90 8.39
C GLU A 84 -5.23 -4.42 8.02
N PHE A 85 -4.60 -3.59 8.85
CA PHE A 85 -4.61 -2.15 8.71
C PHE A 85 -3.20 -1.58 8.50
N LEU A 86 -3.14 -0.52 7.71
CA LEU A 86 -1.99 0.37 7.66
C LEU A 86 -2.36 1.71 8.32
N PHE A 87 -1.63 2.04 9.38
CA PHE A 87 -1.77 3.31 10.07
C PHE A 87 -0.74 4.31 9.56
N ILE A 88 -1.18 5.49 9.16
CA ILE A 88 -0.32 6.58 8.70
C ILE A 88 -0.62 7.82 9.55
N LEU A 89 0.39 8.25 10.31
CA LEU A 89 0.33 9.44 11.17
C LEU A 89 0.91 10.64 10.43
N THR A 90 0.12 11.68 10.27
CA THR A 90 0.57 13.01 9.83
C THR A 90 0.76 13.92 11.04
N THR A 91 1.14 15.18 10.80
CA THR A 91 1.22 16.19 11.86
C THR A 91 -0.14 16.57 12.46
N THR A 92 -1.25 16.23 11.80
CA THR A 92 -2.61 16.66 12.18
C THR A 92 -3.55 15.48 12.41
N ASP A 93 -3.38 14.39 11.69
CA ASP A 93 -4.37 13.32 11.58
C ASP A 93 -3.71 11.92 11.61
N ILE A 94 -4.50 10.92 12.00
CA ILE A 94 -4.17 9.50 11.83
C ILE A 94 -5.12 8.90 10.81
N PHE A 95 -4.56 8.31 9.76
CA PHE A 95 -5.28 7.53 8.77
C PHE A 95 -5.16 6.05 9.11
N ALA A 96 -6.29 5.33 9.14
CA ALA A 96 -6.32 3.88 9.20
C ALA A 96 -6.84 3.36 7.85
N VAL A 97 -6.00 2.64 7.12
CA VAL A 97 -6.34 2.08 5.81
C VAL A 97 -6.53 0.58 5.96
N LEU A 98 -7.75 0.09 5.73
CA LEU A 98 -8.03 -1.35 5.67
C LEU A 98 -7.40 -1.93 4.39
N LEU A 99 -6.45 -2.84 4.56
CA LEU A 99 -5.71 -3.49 3.47
C LEU A 99 -6.18 -4.91 3.20
N LYS A 100 -6.53 -5.66 4.26
CA LYS A 100 -7.14 -6.98 4.16
C LYS A 100 -8.40 -6.97 5.00
N ASP A 101 -9.49 -7.44 4.41
CA ASP A 101 -10.71 -7.72 5.14
C ASP A 101 -10.74 -9.21 5.49
N SER A 102 -10.44 -9.55 6.74
CA SER A 102 -10.48 -10.94 7.22
C SER A 102 -11.90 -11.46 7.44
N SER A 103 -12.92 -10.60 7.36
CA SER A 103 -14.33 -11.02 7.48
C SER A 103 -14.90 -11.71 6.23
N GLN A 104 -14.10 -11.78 5.15
CA GLN A 104 -14.43 -12.43 3.88
C GLN A 104 -13.70 -13.77 3.67
N LEU A 105 -13.08 -14.33 4.71
CA LEU A 105 -12.45 -15.67 4.71
C LEU A 105 -13.41 -16.75 5.21
#